data_AF-A0AAE9AYT0-F1
#
_entry.id   AF-A0AAE9AYT0-F1
#
_cell.length_a   1.000
_cell.length_b   1.000
_cell.length_c   1.000
_cell.angle_alpha   90.00
_cell.angle_beta   90.00
_cell.angle_gamma   90.00
#
_symmetry.space_group_name_H-M   'P 1'
#
loop_
_entity.id
_entity.type
_entity.pdbx_description
1 polymer ?
#
loop_
_entity_poly.entity_id
_entity_poly.type
_entity_poly.pdbx_seq_one_letter_code
_entity_poly.pdbx_strand_id
1 'polypeptide(L)'
;MSWFDNIVDKLEDVLEKGDPDLLWARCMGASHEVRLAEQALREAEEKRAAARDRALAADLASALRKDLRRGRNVLSVLDLLRDVGADHPHLVRALLPELYDCCLGVNKASIWGREILRALGRTTDFHDDLAPLVTETLSDEDEVEDVFSMNGLGMLLGDIGDTALMEEWRRAIRSSSDVDVRELADDYLPEDPKDEEEEEEDGKDPEEAAERE
;
A
#
# COMPACT_ATOMS: atom_id res chain seq x y z
N MET A 1 14.99 25.13 -21.88
CA MET A 1 13.98 26.04 -22.47
C MET A 1 12.71 25.88 -21.67
N SER A 2 12.19 26.99 -21.16
CA SER A 2 10.96 27.03 -20.36
C SER A 2 9.75 26.71 -21.25
N TRP A 3 8.68 26.16 -20.68
CA TRP A 3 7.38 26.00 -21.36
C TRP A 3 6.88 27.34 -21.93
N PHE A 4 7.21 28.45 -21.25
CA PHE A 4 6.96 29.80 -21.75
C PHE A 4 7.71 30.12 -23.04
N ASP A 5 8.99 29.77 -23.15
CA ASP A 5 9.80 30.07 -24.35
C ASP A 5 9.22 29.34 -25.58
N ASN A 6 8.78 28.09 -25.40
CA ASN A 6 8.19 27.29 -26.48
C ASN A 6 6.78 27.78 -26.89
N ILE A 7 6.06 28.43 -25.97
CA ILE A 7 4.78 29.10 -26.27
C ILE A 7 5.01 30.41 -27.01
N VAL A 8 6.04 31.17 -26.64
CA VAL A 8 6.39 32.45 -27.28
C VAL A 8 6.86 32.24 -28.72
N ASP A 9 7.75 31.27 -28.98
CA ASP A 9 8.22 30.94 -30.33
C ASP A 9 7.07 30.45 -31.25
N LYS A 10 6.14 29.64 -30.70
CA LYS A 10 4.95 29.20 -31.44
C LYS A 10 3.92 30.32 -31.62
N LEU A 11 3.90 31.32 -30.74
CA LEU A 11 3.06 32.50 -30.92
C LEU A 11 3.62 33.39 -32.02
N GLU A 12 4.94 33.62 -32.08
CA GLU A 12 5.59 34.38 -33.17
C GLU A 12 5.32 33.77 -34.55
N ASP A 13 5.52 32.45 -34.71
CA ASP A 13 5.30 31.74 -35.98
C ASP A 13 3.84 31.77 -36.47
N VAL A 14 2.88 31.85 -35.54
CA VAL A 14 1.45 31.82 -35.84
C VAL A 14 0.88 33.24 -35.97
N LEU A 15 1.45 34.23 -35.27
CA LEU A 15 1.18 35.67 -35.46
C LEU A 15 1.69 36.18 -36.82
N GLU A 16 2.77 35.61 -37.37
CA GLU A 16 3.27 35.95 -38.71
C GLU A 16 2.38 35.42 -39.86
N LYS A 17 1.55 34.40 -39.61
CA LYS A 17 0.78 33.68 -40.65
C LYS A 17 -0.74 33.72 -40.48
N GLY A 18 -1.25 34.18 -39.34
CA GLY A 18 -2.67 34.19 -39.01
C GLY A 18 -3.10 35.45 -38.27
N ASP A 19 -4.41 35.70 -38.25
CA ASP A 19 -5.02 36.84 -37.57
C ASP A 19 -4.78 36.77 -36.04
N PRO A 20 -3.97 37.68 -35.47
CA PRO A 20 -3.64 37.71 -34.04
C PRO A 20 -4.86 37.71 -33.12
N ASP A 21 -5.92 38.40 -33.53
CA ASP A 21 -7.14 38.54 -32.72
C ASP A 21 -7.91 37.22 -32.64
N LEU A 22 -7.89 36.42 -33.72
CA LEU A 22 -8.50 35.10 -33.76
C LEU A 22 -7.75 34.09 -32.88
N LEU A 23 -6.42 34.17 -32.85
CA LEU A 23 -5.58 33.32 -32.01
C LEU A 23 -5.76 33.66 -30.53
N TRP A 24 -5.77 34.94 -30.20
CA TRP A 24 -6.02 35.41 -28.84
C TRP A 24 -7.41 35.00 -28.35
N ALA A 25 -8.46 35.17 -29.17
CA ALA A 25 -9.81 34.73 -28.86
C ALA A 25 -9.89 33.22 -28.63
N ARG A 26 -9.16 32.42 -29.43
CA ARG A 26 -9.12 30.95 -29.29
C ARG A 26 -8.35 30.51 -28.04
N CYS A 27 -7.24 31.16 -27.70
CA CYS A 27 -6.50 30.92 -26.46
C CYS A 27 -7.32 31.28 -25.22
N MET A 28 -8.00 32.43 -25.24
CA MET A 28 -8.90 32.85 -24.16
C MET A 28 -10.12 31.92 -24.05
N GLY A 29 -10.68 31.47 -25.18
CA GLY A 29 -11.76 30.48 -25.21
C GLY A 29 -11.35 29.14 -24.61
N ALA A 30 -10.19 28.60 -25.00
CA ALA A 30 -9.65 27.37 -24.43
C ALA A 30 -9.34 27.52 -22.93
N SER A 31 -8.78 28.65 -22.50
CA SER A 31 -8.54 28.93 -21.08
C SER A 31 -9.84 29.03 -20.28
N HIS A 32 -10.89 29.62 -20.87
CA HIS A 32 -12.22 29.68 -20.26
C HIS A 32 -12.86 28.29 -20.14
N GLU A 33 -12.77 27.45 -21.18
CA GLU A 33 -13.27 26.07 -21.18
C GLU A 33 -12.54 25.21 -20.15
N VAL A 34 -11.21 25.32 -20.05
CA VAL A 34 -10.42 24.64 -19.01
C VAL A 34 -10.89 25.07 -17.62
N ARG A 35 -11.05 26.38 -17.38
CA ARG A 35 -11.53 26.88 -16.08
C ARG A 35 -12.93 26.38 -15.74
N LEU A 36 -13.84 26.30 -16.72
CA LEU A 36 -15.17 25.72 -16.51
C LEU A 36 -15.09 24.23 -16.19
N ALA A 37 -14.22 23.48 -16.88
CA ALA A 37 -14.01 22.06 -16.60
C ALA A 37 -13.42 21.82 -15.21
N GLU A 38 -12.43 22.63 -14.79
CA GLU A 38 -11.87 22.58 -13.43
C GLU A 38 -12.92 22.91 -12.36
N GLN A 39 -13.77 23.90 -12.60
CA GLN A 39 -14.86 24.21 -11.68
C GLN A 39 -15.87 23.06 -11.59
N ALA A 40 -16.28 22.50 -12.73
CA ALA A 40 -17.21 21.37 -12.77
C ALA A 40 -16.62 20.13 -12.08
N LEU A 41 -15.31 19.89 -12.24
CA LEU A 41 -14.61 18.81 -11.55
C LEU A 41 -14.63 19.03 -10.03
N ARG A 42 -14.30 20.23 -9.56
CA ARG A 42 -14.34 20.57 -8.13
C ARG A 42 -15.74 20.37 -7.54
N GLU A 43 -16.78 20.84 -8.22
CA GLU A 43 -18.16 20.65 -7.77
C GLU A 43 -18.56 19.16 -7.75
N ALA A 44 -18.06 18.35 -8.69
CA ALA A 44 -18.31 16.91 -8.71
C ALA A 44 -17.58 16.19 -7.56
N GLU A 45 -16.33 16.58 -7.27
CA GLU A 45 -15.54 16.06 -6.15
C GLU A 45 -16.19 16.39 -4.81
N GLU A 46 -16.66 17.63 -4.62
CA GLU A 46 -17.39 18.04 -3.40
C GLU A 46 -18.68 17.22 -3.22
N LYS A 47 -19.46 17.02 -4.29
CA LYS A 47 -20.67 16.18 -4.24
C LYS A 47 -20.34 14.73 -3.93
N ARG A 48 -19.25 14.21 -4.49
CA ARG A 48 -18.76 12.85 -4.21
C ARG A 48 -18.33 12.71 -2.75
N ALA A 49 -17.57 13.66 -2.21
CA ALA A 49 -17.17 13.68 -0.80
C ALA A 49 -18.40 13.72 0.11
N ALA A 50 -19.37 14.60 -0.14
CA ALA A 50 -20.59 14.67 0.66
C ALA A 50 -21.48 13.41 0.55
N ALA A 51 -21.46 12.71 -0.58
CA ALA A 51 -22.13 11.42 -0.72
C ALA A 51 -21.40 10.32 0.07
N ARG A 52 -20.06 10.32 0.05
CA ARG A 52 -19.21 9.41 0.81
C ARG A 52 -19.42 9.59 2.31
N ASP A 53 -19.39 10.81 2.82
CA ASP A 53 -19.54 11.09 4.25
C ASP A 53 -20.92 10.64 4.77
N ARG A 54 -21.98 10.86 3.98
CA ARG A 54 -23.32 10.35 4.28
C ARG A 54 -23.38 8.83 4.30
N ALA A 55 -22.65 8.16 3.41
CA ALA A 55 -22.58 6.70 3.39
C ALA A 55 -21.82 6.19 4.62
N LEU A 56 -20.71 6.81 5.00
CA LEU A 56 -19.92 6.47 6.20
C LEU A 56 -20.66 6.67 7.50
N ALA A 57 -21.60 7.62 7.54
CA ALA A 57 -22.52 7.78 8.67
C ALA A 57 -23.56 6.66 8.77
N ALA A 58 -23.76 5.87 7.71
CA ALA A 58 -24.64 4.69 7.70
C ALA A 58 -23.85 3.40 7.95
N ASP A 59 -24.54 2.31 8.28
CA ASP A 59 -23.92 0.99 8.44
C ASP A 59 -23.53 0.40 7.06
N LEU A 60 -22.35 0.78 6.58
CA LEU A 60 -21.77 0.30 5.33
C LEU A 60 -21.18 -1.11 5.43
N ALA A 61 -20.82 -1.57 6.63
CA ALA A 61 -20.04 -2.79 6.80
C ALA A 61 -20.74 -4.00 6.18
N SER A 62 -22.06 -4.13 6.38
CA SER A 62 -22.85 -5.22 5.81
C SER A 62 -22.86 -5.22 4.27
N ALA A 63 -22.95 -4.04 3.65
CA ALA A 63 -22.97 -3.91 2.19
C ALA A 63 -21.60 -4.22 1.58
N LEU A 64 -20.52 -3.66 2.15
CA LEU A 64 -19.15 -3.89 1.68
C LEU A 64 -18.76 -5.36 1.85
N ARG A 65 -19.08 -5.97 3.00
CA ARG A 65 -18.88 -7.39 3.25
C ARG A 65 -19.50 -8.27 2.18
N LYS A 66 -20.76 -7.97 1.82
CA LYS A 66 -21.50 -8.72 0.80
C LYS A 66 -20.85 -8.63 -0.57
N ASP A 67 -20.28 -7.48 -0.92
CA ASP A 67 -19.60 -7.30 -2.20
C ASP A 67 -18.24 -8.01 -2.23
N LEU A 68 -17.45 -7.92 -1.15
CA LEU A 68 -16.19 -8.68 -1.00
C LEU A 68 -16.42 -10.20 -1.11
N ARG A 69 -17.35 -10.76 -0.33
CA ARG A 69 -17.67 -12.21 -0.37
C ARG A 69 -18.15 -12.72 -1.73
N ARG A 70 -18.72 -11.84 -2.56
CA ARG A 70 -19.19 -12.18 -3.90
C ARG A 70 -18.13 -11.97 -4.98
N GLY A 71 -16.94 -11.48 -4.60
CA GLY A 71 -15.90 -11.06 -5.54
C GLY A 71 -16.33 -9.91 -6.46
N ARG A 72 -17.34 -9.12 -6.06
CA ARG A 72 -17.86 -8.01 -6.88
C ARG A 72 -17.32 -6.70 -6.35
N ASN A 73 -16.90 -5.82 -7.26
CA ASN A 73 -16.42 -4.49 -6.90
C ASN A 73 -15.26 -4.49 -5.88
N VAL A 74 -14.50 -5.60 -5.75
CA VAL A 74 -13.45 -5.76 -4.73
C VAL A 74 -12.49 -4.58 -4.75
N LEU A 75 -11.98 -4.22 -5.93
CA LEU A 75 -11.09 -3.06 -6.06
C LEU A 75 -11.75 -1.75 -5.63
N SER A 76 -13.03 -1.54 -5.93
CA SER A 76 -13.75 -0.33 -5.50
C SER A 76 -13.95 -0.27 -3.98
N VAL A 77 -14.18 -1.43 -3.34
CA VAL A 77 -14.26 -1.52 -1.87
C VAL A 77 -12.91 -1.23 -1.25
N LEU A 78 -11.84 -1.84 -1.77
CA LEU A 78 -10.48 -1.62 -1.28
C LEU A 78 -10.02 -0.18 -1.50
N ASP A 79 -10.33 0.43 -2.65
CA ASP A 79 -10.05 1.85 -2.93
C ASP A 79 -10.72 2.76 -1.89
N LEU A 80 -12.01 2.51 -1.59
CA LEU A 80 -12.72 3.23 -0.52
C LEU A 80 -12.04 3.04 0.84
N LEU A 81 -11.64 1.82 1.19
CA LEU A 81 -11.00 1.53 2.48
C LEU A 81 -9.58 2.11 2.57
N ARG A 82 -8.84 2.24 1.47
CA ARG A 82 -7.55 2.95 1.44
C ARG A 82 -7.74 4.44 1.72
N ASP A 83 -8.81 5.02 1.19
CA ASP A 83 -9.12 6.44 1.38
C ASP A 83 -9.57 6.77 2.81
N VAL A 84 -10.36 5.90 3.45
CA VAL A 84 -11.09 6.24 4.70
C VAL A 84 -10.80 5.31 5.87
N GLY A 85 -10.11 4.20 5.64
CA GLY A 85 -9.92 3.14 6.65
C GLY A 85 -9.12 3.58 7.86
N ALA A 86 -8.17 4.51 7.68
CA ALA A 86 -7.40 5.09 8.78
C ALA A 86 -8.29 5.90 9.75
N ASP A 87 -9.26 6.65 9.22
CA ASP A 87 -10.21 7.44 10.02
C ASP A 87 -11.37 6.59 10.56
N HIS A 88 -11.63 5.42 9.95
CA HIS A 88 -12.70 4.51 10.29
C HIS A 88 -12.19 3.08 10.60
N PRO A 89 -11.32 2.88 11.62
CA PRO A 89 -10.71 1.58 11.91
C PRO A 89 -11.73 0.50 12.27
N HIS A 90 -12.87 0.88 12.86
CA HIS A 90 -13.98 -0.02 13.16
C HIS A 90 -14.61 -0.63 11.89
N LEU A 91 -14.63 0.10 10.77
CA LEU A 91 -15.12 -0.40 9.49
C LEU A 91 -14.17 -1.44 8.91
N VAL A 92 -12.86 -1.17 8.96
CA VAL A 92 -11.82 -2.11 8.52
C VAL A 92 -11.86 -3.38 9.36
N ARG A 93 -11.88 -3.25 10.69
CA ARG A 93 -11.98 -4.37 11.64
C ARG A 93 -13.25 -5.21 11.41
N ALA A 94 -14.39 -4.58 11.08
CA ALA A 94 -15.61 -5.31 10.74
C ALA A 94 -15.50 -6.14 9.45
N LEU A 95 -14.59 -5.79 8.54
CA LEU A 95 -14.35 -6.48 7.28
C LEU A 95 -13.09 -7.36 7.32
N LEU A 96 -12.47 -7.53 8.49
CA LEU A 96 -11.19 -8.20 8.65
C LEU A 96 -11.15 -9.59 8.00
N PRO A 97 -12.16 -10.49 8.16
CA PRO A 97 -12.11 -11.80 7.53
C PRO A 97 -12.05 -11.70 5.99
N GLU A 98 -12.88 -10.86 5.39
CA GLU A 98 -12.89 -10.72 3.93
C GLU A 98 -11.64 -10.02 3.39
N LEU A 99 -11.04 -9.11 4.18
CA LEU A 99 -9.77 -8.48 3.85
C LEU A 99 -8.60 -9.44 3.98
N TYR A 100 -8.63 -10.31 4.99
CA TYR A 100 -7.63 -11.34 5.20
C TYR A 100 -7.56 -12.28 3.99
N ASP A 101 -8.70 -12.80 3.52
CA ASP A 101 -8.76 -13.63 2.31
C ASP A 101 -8.17 -12.91 1.09
N CYS A 102 -8.41 -11.60 0.96
CA CYS A 102 -7.81 -10.81 -0.11
C CYS A 102 -6.28 -10.78 -0.01
N CYS A 103 -5.72 -10.75 1.20
CA CYS A 103 -4.28 -10.60 1.45
C CYS A 103 -3.46 -11.84 1.10
N LEU A 104 -4.06 -13.02 1.06
CA LEU A 104 -3.36 -14.28 0.76
C LEU A 104 -2.88 -14.35 -0.70
N GLY A 105 -3.49 -13.59 -1.61
CA GLY A 105 -3.06 -13.56 -3.01
C GLY A 105 -1.80 -12.74 -3.31
N VAL A 106 -1.42 -12.75 -4.60
CA VAL A 106 -0.35 -11.90 -5.19
C VAL A 106 -0.87 -10.85 -6.18
N ASN A 107 -2.19 -10.77 -6.36
CA ASN A 107 -2.81 -9.80 -7.25
C ASN A 107 -2.95 -8.41 -6.59
N LYS A 108 -3.42 -7.42 -7.36
CA LYS A 108 -3.63 -6.04 -6.90
C LYS A 108 -4.53 -5.92 -5.66
N ALA A 109 -5.57 -6.74 -5.55
CA ALA A 109 -6.46 -6.72 -4.39
C ALA A 109 -5.70 -7.13 -3.12
N SER A 110 -4.79 -8.10 -3.22
CA SER A 110 -3.92 -8.53 -2.12
C SER A 110 -2.94 -7.45 -1.67
N ILE A 111 -2.29 -6.75 -2.61
CA ILE A 111 -1.42 -5.61 -2.30
C ILE A 111 -2.21 -4.55 -1.53
N TRP A 112 -3.40 -4.21 -2.02
CA TRP A 112 -4.26 -3.21 -1.38
C TRP A 112 -4.81 -3.66 -0.03
N GLY A 113 -5.18 -4.94 0.10
CA GLY A 113 -5.61 -5.53 1.38
C GLY A 113 -4.51 -5.42 2.44
N ARG A 114 -3.28 -5.80 2.10
CA ARG A 114 -2.13 -5.71 3.02
C ARG A 114 -1.83 -4.26 3.40
N GLU A 115 -1.87 -3.32 2.45
CA GLU A 115 -1.72 -1.89 2.76
C GLU A 115 -2.77 -1.38 3.76
N ILE A 116 -4.03 -1.80 3.61
CA ILE A 116 -5.13 -1.42 4.51
C ILE A 116 -4.90 -2.01 5.92
N LEU A 117 -4.59 -3.30 6.02
CA LEU A 117 -4.36 -3.95 7.31
C LEU A 117 -3.08 -3.44 8.00
N ARG A 118 -2.03 -3.13 7.24
CA ARG A 118 -0.83 -2.46 7.76
C ARG A 118 -1.14 -1.08 8.31
N ALA A 119 -1.98 -0.31 7.63
CA ALA A 119 -2.41 1.00 8.13
C ALA A 119 -3.23 0.87 9.42
N LEU A 120 -4.09 -0.15 9.52
CA LEU A 120 -4.86 -0.46 10.74
C LEU A 120 -3.95 -0.84 11.91
N GLY A 121 -2.89 -1.63 11.66
CA GLY A 121 -1.95 -2.09 12.70
C GLY A 121 -1.13 -0.96 13.32
N ARG A 122 -0.97 0.16 12.60
CA ARG A 122 -0.31 1.37 13.12
C ARG A 122 -1.20 2.16 14.08
N THR A 123 -2.52 2.02 13.97
CA THR A 123 -3.49 2.84 14.74
C THR A 123 -4.20 2.05 15.83
N THR A 124 -4.23 0.72 15.72
CA THR A 124 -4.93 -0.18 16.62
C THR A 124 -4.24 -1.52 16.69
N ASP A 125 -4.19 -2.09 17.89
CA ASP A 125 -3.87 -3.50 18.07
C ASP A 125 -5.08 -4.36 17.65
N PHE A 126 -4.88 -5.24 16.66
CA PHE A 126 -5.86 -6.22 16.20
C PHE A 126 -5.27 -7.62 16.06
N HIS A 127 -4.10 -7.87 16.66
CA HIS A 127 -3.40 -9.15 16.60
C HIS A 127 -4.31 -10.30 17.08
N ASP A 128 -5.06 -10.07 18.17
CA ASP A 128 -6.03 -11.02 18.71
C ASP A 128 -7.19 -11.37 17.74
N ASP A 129 -7.59 -10.43 16.88
CA ASP A 129 -8.63 -10.71 15.88
C ASP A 129 -8.07 -11.44 14.66
N LEU A 130 -6.78 -11.25 14.37
CA LEU A 130 -6.08 -11.88 13.25
C LEU A 130 -5.70 -13.34 13.57
N ALA A 131 -5.29 -13.61 14.81
CA ALA A 131 -4.88 -14.93 15.29
C ALA A 131 -5.82 -16.09 14.92
N PRO A 132 -7.16 -16.00 15.09
CA PRO A 132 -8.06 -17.10 14.71
C PRO A 132 -8.09 -17.36 13.20
N LEU A 133 -7.96 -16.32 12.37
CA LEU A 133 -7.93 -16.46 10.90
C LEU A 133 -6.63 -17.15 10.46
N VAL A 134 -5.50 -16.73 11.04
CA VAL A 134 -4.20 -17.36 10.78
C VAL A 134 -4.20 -18.82 11.23
N THR A 135 -4.72 -19.10 12.43
CA THR A 135 -4.83 -20.47 12.96
C THR A 135 -5.66 -21.36 12.04
N GLU A 136 -6.78 -20.84 11.52
CA GLU A 136 -7.63 -21.56 10.58
C GLU A 136 -6.88 -21.88 9.29
N THR A 137 -6.22 -20.89 8.67
CA THR A 137 -5.41 -21.09 7.45
C THR A 137 -4.27 -22.08 7.67
N LEU A 138 -3.54 -21.99 8.80
CA LEU A 138 -2.43 -22.91 9.10
C LEU A 138 -2.88 -24.33 9.46
N SER A 139 -4.17 -24.53 9.75
CA SER A 139 -4.75 -25.85 10.01
C SER A 139 -5.30 -26.51 8.75
N ASP A 140 -5.40 -25.79 7.64
CA ASP A 140 -5.85 -26.30 6.35
C ASP A 140 -4.65 -26.80 5.54
N GLU A 141 -4.60 -28.11 5.29
CA GLU A 141 -3.50 -28.74 4.55
C GLU A 141 -3.40 -28.19 3.11
N ASP A 142 -4.53 -27.88 2.47
CA ASP A 142 -4.53 -27.38 1.08
C ASP A 142 -3.93 -25.96 1.01
N GLU A 143 -4.23 -25.13 2.01
CA GLU A 143 -3.72 -23.75 2.10
C GLU A 143 -2.23 -23.71 2.49
N VAL A 144 -1.81 -24.56 3.43
CA VAL A 144 -0.41 -24.62 3.87
C VAL A 144 0.50 -25.11 2.75
N GLU A 145 0.02 -25.95 1.85
CA GLU A 145 0.77 -26.39 0.66
C GLU A 145 0.71 -25.38 -0.51
N ASP A 146 -0.13 -24.33 -0.45
CA ASP A 146 -0.18 -23.30 -1.48
C ASP A 146 0.89 -22.22 -1.26
N VAL A 147 1.93 -22.24 -2.11
CA VAL A 147 3.01 -21.25 -2.11
C VAL A 147 2.52 -19.81 -2.17
N PHE A 148 1.44 -19.52 -2.91
CA PHE A 148 0.97 -18.16 -3.06
C PHE A 148 0.33 -17.65 -1.77
N SER A 149 -0.54 -18.47 -1.20
CA SER A 149 -1.24 -18.18 0.05
C SER A 149 -0.26 -18.07 1.22
N MET A 150 0.70 -18.98 1.32
CA MET A 150 1.74 -18.92 2.36
C MET A 150 2.66 -17.72 2.21
N ASN A 151 3.08 -17.36 0.98
CA ASN A 151 3.86 -16.15 0.77
C ASN A 151 3.04 -14.89 1.08
N GLY A 152 1.76 -14.85 0.68
CA GLY A 152 0.86 -13.74 0.99
C GLY A 152 0.65 -13.55 2.48
N LEU A 153 0.51 -14.64 3.24
CA LEU A 153 0.43 -14.64 4.69
C LEU A 153 1.75 -14.17 5.34
N GLY A 154 2.91 -14.67 4.90
CA GLY A 154 4.22 -14.19 5.34
C GLY A 154 4.39 -12.68 5.14
N MET A 155 4.07 -12.17 3.95
CA MET A 155 4.08 -10.73 3.67
C MET A 155 3.16 -9.94 4.63
N LEU A 156 1.94 -10.42 4.85
CA LEU A 156 0.98 -9.76 5.74
C LEU A 156 1.50 -9.66 7.19
N LEU A 157 2.00 -10.78 7.73
CA LEU A 157 2.51 -10.84 9.10
C LEU A 157 3.77 -9.98 9.26
N GLY A 158 4.64 -9.96 8.25
CA GLY A 158 5.82 -9.10 8.21
C GLY A 158 5.45 -7.61 8.14
N ASP A 159 4.47 -7.25 7.32
CA ASP A 159 3.97 -5.87 7.19
C ASP A 159 3.35 -5.35 8.48
N ILE A 160 2.62 -6.20 9.21
CA ILE A 160 1.98 -5.85 10.50
C ILE A 160 3.01 -5.89 11.65
N GLY A 161 4.06 -6.70 11.54
CA GLY A 161 5.08 -6.87 12.58
C GLY A 161 4.66 -7.83 13.70
N ASP A 162 3.74 -8.75 13.43
CA ASP A 162 3.31 -9.76 14.41
C ASP A 162 4.33 -10.90 14.50
N THR A 163 5.29 -10.76 15.40
CA THR A 163 6.38 -11.73 15.54
C THR A 163 5.92 -13.09 16.07
N ALA A 164 4.83 -13.13 16.84
CA ALA A 164 4.30 -14.37 17.39
C ALA A 164 3.61 -15.20 16.29
N LEU A 165 2.68 -14.59 15.55
CA LEU A 165 2.03 -15.25 14.42
C LEU A 165 3.02 -15.58 13.30
N MET A 166 4.02 -14.72 13.07
CA MET A 166 5.10 -15.00 12.11
C MET A 166 5.86 -16.28 12.48
N GLU A 167 6.17 -16.50 13.75
CA GLU A 167 6.87 -17.71 14.17
C GLU A 167 5.98 -18.96 14.09
N GLU A 168 4.67 -18.84 14.31
CA GLU A 168 3.71 -19.91 14.05
C GLU A 168 3.63 -20.28 12.57
N TRP A 169 3.54 -19.28 11.70
CA TRP A 169 3.58 -19.45 10.25
C TRP A 169 4.87 -20.15 9.81
N ARG A 170 6.05 -19.66 10.24
CA ARG A 170 7.35 -20.29 9.91
C ARG A 170 7.40 -21.76 10.34
N ARG A 171 6.85 -22.08 11.51
CA ARG A 171 6.82 -23.47 12.00
C ARG A 171 5.94 -24.36 11.12
N ALA A 172 4.78 -23.87 10.69
CA ALA A 172 3.85 -24.61 9.85
C ALA A 172 4.44 -24.90 8.46
N ILE A 173 4.95 -23.88 7.78
CA ILE A 173 5.47 -24.03 6.41
C ILE A 173 6.73 -24.91 6.35
N ARG A 174 7.55 -24.94 7.41
CA ARG A 174 8.74 -25.83 7.47
C ARG A 174 8.39 -27.31 7.43
N SER A 175 7.17 -27.67 7.85
CA SER A 175 6.66 -29.04 7.75
C SER A 175 5.94 -29.34 6.44
N SER A 176 5.78 -28.36 5.54
CA SER A 176 5.13 -28.56 4.24
C SER A 176 5.85 -29.62 3.41
N SER A 177 5.09 -30.34 2.59
CA SER A 177 5.62 -31.31 1.63
C SER A 177 6.24 -30.62 0.40
N ASP A 178 5.78 -29.42 0.05
CA ASP A 178 6.32 -28.61 -1.02
C ASP A 178 7.67 -27.95 -0.63
N VAL A 179 8.65 -28.05 -1.51
CA VAL A 179 9.98 -27.41 -1.33
C VAL A 179 9.84 -25.89 -1.37
N ASP A 180 9.06 -25.37 -2.32
CA ASP A 180 8.96 -23.94 -2.55
C ASP A 180 8.27 -23.26 -1.35
N VAL A 181 7.31 -23.94 -0.70
CA VAL A 181 6.69 -23.47 0.54
C VAL A 181 7.69 -23.46 1.70
N ARG A 182 8.50 -24.52 1.86
CA ARG A 182 9.48 -24.60 2.96
C ARG A 182 10.54 -23.50 2.87
N GLU A 183 10.99 -23.18 1.66
CA GLU A 183 12.03 -22.17 1.41
C GLU A 183 11.57 -20.76 1.79
N LEU A 184 10.25 -20.47 1.76
CA LEU A 184 9.72 -19.18 2.23
C LEU A 184 10.08 -18.89 3.69
N ALA A 185 10.32 -19.90 4.54
CA ALA A 185 10.68 -19.67 5.93
C ALA A 185 12.02 -18.93 6.10
N ASP A 186 12.90 -19.04 5.13
CA ASP A 186 14.24 -18.47 5.16
C ASP A 186 14.24 -16.99 4.72
N ASP A 187 13.29 -16.60 3.85
CA ASP A 187 13.12 -15.21 3.38
C ASP A 187 12.66 -14.24 4.48
N TYR A 188 12.05 -14.77 5.54
CA TYR A 188 11.49 -13.98 6.63
C TYR A 188 12.18 -14.23 7.95
N LEU A 189 13.46 -14.61 7.99
CA LEU A 189 14.18 -14.77 9.26
C LEU A 189 14.19 -13.46 10.07
N PRO A 190 14.14 -13.52 11.42
CA PRO A 190 14.37 -12.33 12.22
C PRO A 190 15.77 -11.79 11.87
N GLU A 191 15.87 -10.49 11.59
CA GLU A 191 17.18 -9.84 11.43
C GLU A 191 17.98 -10.11 12.71
N ASP A 192 19.12 -10.82 12.56
CA ASP A 192 20.02 -11.10 13.65
C ASP A 192 20.53 -9.75 14.18
N PRO A 193 20.41 -9.44 15.49
CA PRO A 193 20.91 -8.17 16.03
C PRO A 193 22.44 -8.20 16.07
N LYS A 194 23.09 -7.97 14.92
CA LYS A 194 24.53 -7.72 14.73
C LYS A 194 24.63 -6.81 13.52
N ASP A 195 24.84 -5.50 13.70
CA ASP A 195 26.19 -4.91 13.70
C ASP A 195 26.26 -3.60 14.51
N GLU A 196 26.26 -3.65 15.85
CA GLU A 196 26.70 -2.51 16.69
C GLU A 196 27.86 -2.86 17.64
N GLU A 197 28.51 -4.02 17.46
CA GLU A 197 29.69 -4.40 18.23
C GLU A 197 30.81 -4.88 17.29
N GLU A 198 31.57 -3.96 16.68
CA GLU A 198 32.96 -4.21 16.21
C GLU A 198 33.64 -2.89 15.74
N GLU A 199 33.80 -1.91 16.63
CA GLU A 199 34.89 -0.91 16.53
C GLU A 199 35.44 -0.58 17.93
N GLU A 200 35.96 -1.57 18.65
CA GLU A 200 37.00 -1.31 19.66
C GLU A 200 38.11 -2.37 19.57
N GLU A 201 39.34 -1.84 19.53
CA GLU A 201 40.66 -2.50 19.66
C GLU A 201 41.12 -3.39 18.49
N ASP A 202 42.36 -3.33 18.00
CA ASP A 202 43.59 -2.67 18.41
C ASP A 202 44.54 -2.73 17.20
N GLY A 203 45.26 -1.64 16.93
CA GLY A 203 46.14 -1.50 15.76
C GLY A 203 47.41 -0.77 16.13
N LYS A 204 48.02 -1.19 17.24
CA LYS A 204 49.31 -0.72 17.71
C LYS A 204 50.42 -1.30 16.83
N ASP A 205 51.11 -0.44 16.07
CA ASP A 205 52.49 -0.70 15.65
C ASP A 205 53.38 0.49 16.07
N PRO A 206 54.43 0.25 16.90
CA PRO A 206 55.33 1.28 17.39
C PRO A 206 56.69 1.20 16.68
N GLU A 207 57.06 2.14 15.82
CA GLU A 207 58.49 2.46 15.57
C GLU A 207 58.67 3.70 14.68
N GLU A 208 59.31 4.73 15.23
CA GLU A 208 60.39 5.56 14.64
C GLU A 208 60.52 6.79 15.55
N ALA A 209 61.31 6.69 16.62
CA ALA A 209 62.75 6.96 16.64
C ALA A 209 63.11 8.41 16.26
N ALA A 210 63.70 9.08 17.25
CA ALA A 210 64.80 10.03 17.14
C ALA A 210 64.50 11.51 16.84
N GLU A 211 64.71 12.29 17.91
CA GLU A 211 65.68 13.39 17.97
C GLU A 211 65.45 14.67 17.13
N ARG A 212 65.27 15.78 17.88
CA ARG A 212 65.93 17.10 17.80
C ARG A 212 64.88 18.18 18.09
N GLU A 213 64.96 18.86 19.24
CA GLU A 213 65.66 20.15 19.37
C GLU A 213 65.34 21.14 18.24
#